data_AF-A0A1H8U3I8-F1
#
_entry.id   AF-A0A1H8U3I8-F1
#
_cell.length_a   1.000
_cell.length_b   1.000
_cell.length_c   1.000
_cell.angle_alpha   90.00
_cell.angle_beta   90.00
_cell.angle_gamma   90.00
#
_symmetry.space_group_name_H-M   'P 1'
#
loop_
_entity.id
_entity.type
_entity.pdbx_description
1 polymer ?
#
loop_
_entity_poly.entity_id
_entity_poly.type
_entity_poly.pdbx_seq_one_letter_code
_entity_poly.pdbx_strand_id
1 'polypeptide(L)'
;MNETRPTPTPESTPDAADAPYRCDICGGAYPTETLLIHHRGVRHPDELSETELDQYRDAYEEEESQLRRFRIVALGGIVLLYFGFLFMYAIFAL
;
A
#
# COMPACT_ATOMS: atom_id res chain seq x y z
N MET A 1 21.86 31.75 2.17
CA MET A 1 21.02 30.83 2.96
C MET A 1 21.58 29.43 2.76
N ASN A 2 22.13 28.79 3.79
CA ASN A 2 22.68 27.43 3.70
C ASN A 2 21.93 26.57 4.72
N GLU A 3 21.12 25.63 4.26
CA GLU A 3 20.31 24.76 5.12
C GLU A 3 21.18 23.62 5.64
N THR A 4 21.45 23.65 6.94
CA THR A 4 22.12 22.57 7.67
C THR A 4 21.19 21.35 7.71
N ARG A 5 21.47 20.33 6.89
CA ARG A 5 20.89 18.99 7.05
C ARG A 5 21.29 18.46 8.43
N PRO A 6 20.35 18.02 9.29
CA PRO A 6 20.73 17.37 10.54
C PRO A 6 21.43 16.05 10.21
N THR A 7 22.69 15.95 10.63
CA THR A 7 23.45 14.70 10.70
C THR A 7 22.66 13.70 11.55
N PRO A 8 22.31 12.50 11.06
CA PRO A 8 21.77 11.48 11.94
C PRO A 8 22.86 11.10 12.94
N THR A 9 22.67 11.50 14.20
CA THR A 9 23.36 10.97 15.36
C THR A 9 23.34 9.44 15.27
N PRO A 10 24.45 8.72 15.53
CA PRO A 10 24.39 7.29 15.69
C PRO A 10 23.71 7.03 17.03
N GLU A 11 22.37 7.07 17.03
CA GLU A 11 21.59 6.48 18.10
C GLU A 11 21.98 5.00 18.13
N SER A 12 22.56 4.65 19.27
CA SER A 12 22.91 3.32 19.74
C SER A 12 21.95 2.27 19.17
N THR A 13 22.41 1.56 18.14
CA THR A 13 21.79 0.30 17.73
C THR A 13 21.93 -0.62 18.94
N PRO A 14 20.84 -1.08 19.58
CA PRO A 14 20.95 -2.12 20.60
C PRO A 14 21.74 -3.25 19.96
N ASP A 15 22.79 -3.71 20.62
CA ASP A 15 23.59 -4.83 20.13
C ASP A 15 22.60 -5.91 19.71
N ALA A 16 22.62 -6.30 18.44
CA ALA A 16 21.65 -7.25 17.89
C ALA A 16 21.65 -8.54 18.71
N ALA A 17 22.74 -8.83 19.44
CA ALA A 17 22.85 -9.93 20.39
C ALA A 17 21.79 -9.92 21.52
N ASP A 18 21.27 -8.77 21.96
CA ASP A 18 20.32 -8.68 23.09
C ASP A 18 18.86 -8.48 22.65
N ALA A 19 18.60 -8.59 21.34
CA ALA A 19 17.26 -8.41 20.82
C ALA A 19 16.34 -9.59 21.22
N PRO A 20 15.15 -9.33 21.79
CA PRO A 20 14.30 -10.38 22.35
C PRO A 20 13.66 -11.30 21.29
N TYR A 21 13.59 -10.86 20.03
CA TYR A 21 12.97 -11.61 18.95
C TYR A 21 14.03 -12.18 18.01
N ARG A 22 14.05 -13.49 17.80
CA ARG A 22 15.00 -14.15 16.88
C ARG A 22 14.25 -14.88 15.78
N CYS A 23 14.82 -14.86 14.59
CA CYS A 23 14.34 -15.66 13.47
C CYS A 23 14.91 -17.08 13.57
N ASP A 24 14.03 -18.08 13.64
CA ASP A 24 14.43 -19.49 13.76
C ASP A 24 15.09 -20.04 12.49
N ILE A 25 14.92 -19.36 11.34
CA ILE A 25 15.44 -19.82 10.04
C ILE A 25 16.86 -19.29 9.78
N CYS A 26 17.12 -18.00 10.03
CA CYS A 26 18.42 -17.38 9.76
C CYS A 26 19.23 -17.03 11.03
N GLY A 27 18.64 -17.15 12.23
CA GLY A 27 19.26 -16.80 13.50
C GLY A 27 19.38 -15.29 13.75
N GLY A 28 18.83 -14.44 12.87
CA GLY A 28 18.85 -12.98 13.00
C GLY A 28 18.04 -12.51 14.20
N ALA A 29 18.60 -11.57 14.95
CA ALA A 29 17.97 -11.01 16.15
C ALA A 29 17.44 -9.60 15.87
N TYR A 30 16.21 -9.35 16.30
CA TYR A 30 15.41 -8.17 15.99
C TYR A 30 14.86 -7.53 17.27
N PRO A 31 14.90 -6.18 17.35
CA PRO A 31 14.50 -5.45 18.56
C PRO A 31 12.98 -5.46 18.78
N THR A 32 12.19 -5.67 17.71
CA THR A 32 10.73 -5.66 17.75
C THR A 32 10.14 -6.80 16.92
N GLU A 33 8.97 -7.27 17.34
CA GLU A 33 8.21 -8.32 16.65
C GLU A 33 7.82 -7.91 15.22
N THR A 34 7.47 -6.63 15.01
CA THR A 34 7.16 -6.11 13.67
C THR A 34 8.34 -6.23 12.70
N LEU A 35 9.57 -5.99 13.17
CA LEU A 35 10.76 -6.17 12.33
C LEU A 35 11.01 -7.65 12.00
N LEU A 36 10.75 -8.56 12.95
CA LEU A 36 10.84 -10.00 12.73
C LEU A 36 9.82 -10.47 11.66
N ILE A 37 8.57 -10.02 11.77
CA ILE A 37 7.50 -10.35 10.81
C ILE A 37 7.86 -9.83 9.41
N HIS A 38 8.30 -8.57 9.30
CA HIS A 38 8.71 -7.99 8.01
C HIS A 38 9.96 -8.69 7.45
N HIS A 39 10.90 -9.09 8.31
CA HIS A 39 12.04 -9.88 7.88
C HIS A 39 11.61 -11.24 7.33
N ARG A 40 10.72 -11.96 8.03
CA ARG A 40 10.22 -13.27 7.61
C ARG A 40 9.48 -13.19 6.28
N GLY A 41 8.59 -12.20 6.11
CA GLY A 41 7.84 -12.01 4.86
C GLY A 41 8.72 -11.71 3.63
N VAL A 42 9.86 -11.02 3.81
CA VAL A 42 10.75 -10.64 2.69
C VAL A 42 11.84 -11.67 2.41
N ARG A 43 12.40 -12.30 3.45
CA ARG A 43 13.54 -13.22 3.32
C ARG A 43 13.18 -14.70 3.39
N HIS A 44 12.03 -15.04 3.97
CA HIS A 44 11.54 -16.41 4.12
C HIS A 44 10.10 -16.54 3.62
N PRO A 45 9.84 -16.20 2.34
CA PRO A 45 8.49 -16.27 1.80
C PRO A 45 7.98 -17.71 1.64
N ASP A 46 8.86 -18.71 1.75
CA ASP A 46 8.56 -20.13 1.54
C ASP A 46 7.70 -20.78 2.66
N GLU A 47 7.33 -20.03 3.70
CA GLU A 47 6.33 -20.45 4.71
C GLU A 47 5.05 -19.57 4.72
N LEU A 48 4.79 -18.77 3.68
CA LEU A 48 3.49 -18.13 3.52
C LEU A 48 2.50 -19.13 2.94
N SER A 49 1.54 -19.56 3.76
CA SER A 49 0.50 -20.50 3.35
C SER A 49 -0.34 -19.92 2.22
N GLU A 50 -0.75 -20.77 1.27
CA GLU A 50 -1.63 -20.42 0.14
C GLU A 50 -2.92 -19.69 0.60
N THR A 51 -3.31 -19.89 1.86
CA THR A 51 -4.44 -19.27 2.57
C THR A 51 -4.24 -17.76 2.84
N GLU A 52 -3.03 -17.28 3.15
CA GLU A 52 -2.77 -15.84 3.35
C GLU A 52 -2.75 -15.08 2.02
N LEU A 53 -2.34 -15.75 0.94
CA LEU A 53 -2.36 -15.21 -0.42
C LEU A 53 -3.79 -15.01 -0.94
N ASP A 54 -4.71 -15.89 -0.56
CA ASP A 54 -6.14 -15.79 -0.91
C ASP A 54 -6.83 -14.69 -0.09
N GLN A 55 -6.54 -14.58 1.22
CA GLN A 55 -7.04 -13.48 2.05
C GLN A 55 -6.53 -12.10 1.60
N TYR A 56 -5.28 -12.02 1.14
CA TYR A 56 -4.74 -10.78 0.56
C TYR A 56 -5.44 -10.43 -0.77
N ARG A 57 -5.82 -11.43 -1.57
CA ARG A 57 -6.53 -11.22 -2.84
C ARG A 57 -7.97 -10.75 -2.61
N ASP A 58 -8.68 -11.33 -1.66
CA ASP A 58 -10.04 -10.91 -1.27
C ASP A 58 -10.06 -9.47 -0.72
N ALA A 59 -9.09 -9.12 0.14
CA ALA A 59 -8.97 -7.75 0.65
C ALA A 59 -8.65 -6.73 -0.46
N TYR A 60 -7.82 -7.10 -1.45
CA TYR A 60 -7.53 -6.26 -2.61
C TYR A 60 -8.76 -6.06 -3.52
N GLU A 61 -9.60 -7.08 -3.71
CA GLU A 61 -10.83 -6.97 -4.49
C GLU A 61 -11.87 -6.06 -3.81
N GLU A 62 -11.97 -6.10 -2.48
CA GLU A 62 -12.81 -5.17 -1.72
C GLU A 62 -12.33 -3.71 -1.85
N GLU A 63 -11.03 -3.47 -1.76
CA GLU A 63 -10.46 -2.11 -1.86
C GLU A 63 -10.55 -1.53 -3.29
N GLU A 64 -10.31 -2.33 -4.33
CA GLU A 64 -10.41 -1.84 -5.71
C GLU A 64 -11.84 -1.47 -6.11
N SER A 65 -12.84 -2.09 -5.50
CA SER A 65 -14.26 -1.77 -5.76
C SER A 65 -14.60 -0.30 -5.47
N GLN A 66 -13.99 0.28 -4.43
CA GLN A 66 -14.23 1.66 -4.03
C GLN A 66 -13.57 2.64 -5.00
N LEU A 67 -12.29 2.43 -5.34
CA LEU A 67 -11.55 3.28 -6.28
C LEU A 67 -12.10 3.21 -7.72
N ARG A 68 -12.53 2.03 -8.17
CA ARG A 68 -13.08 1.81 -9.52
C ARG A 68 -14.47 2.43 -9.66
N ARG A 69 -15.28 2.42 -8.59
CA ARG A 69 -16.61 3.05 -8.55
C ARG A 69 -16.53 4.57 -8.64
N PHE A 70 -15.57 5.22 -7.96
CA PHE A 70 -15.39 6.68 -8.08
C PHE A 70 -15.03 7.11 -9.51
N ARG A 71 -14.13 6.38 -10.17
CA ARG A 71 -13.74 6.68 -11.57
C ARG A 71 -14.91 6.51 -12.54
N ILE A 72 -15.69 5.45 -12.41
CA ILE A 72 -16.84 5.20 -13.30
C ILE A 72 -17.94 6.25 -13.10
N VAL A 73 -18.23 6.64 -11.86
CA VAL A 73 -19.23 7.68 -11.57
C VAL A 73 -18.78 9.03 -12.11
N ALA A 74 -17.50 9.40 -11.93
CA ALA A 74 -16.96 10.65 -12.46
C ALA A 74 -16.99 10.68 -14.01
N LEU A 75 -16.52 9.63 -14.67
CA LEU A 75 -16.55 9.53 -16.13
C LEU A 75 -17.99 9.50 -16.66
N GLY A 76 -18.88 8.73 -16.04
CA GLY A 76 -20.29 8.67 -16.39
C GLY A 76 -20.96 10.04 -16.28
N GLY A 77 -20.71 10.77 -15.19
CA GLY A 77 -21.24 12.12 -15.00
C GLY A 77 -20.77 13.12 -16.06
N ILE A 78 -19.47 13.10 -16.40
CA ILE A 78 -18.90 13.97 -17.44
C ILE A 78 -19.50 13.64 -18.81
N VAL A 79 -19.60 12.35 -19.15
CA VAL A 79 -20.18 11.91 -20.43
C VAL A 79 -21.63 12.34 -20.55
N LEU A 80 -22.42 12.17 -19.49
CA LEU A 80 -23.84 12.56 -19.46
C LEU A 80 -24.00 14.09 -19.60
N LEU A 81 -23.15 14.87 -18.91
CA LEU A 81 -23.09 16.32 -19.10
C LEU A 81 -22.77 16.68 -20.55
N TYR A 82 -21.73 16.09 -21.13
CA TYR A 82 -21.33 16.37 -22.52
C TYR A 82 -22.47 16.11 -23.50
N PHE A 83 -23.09 14.93 -23.43
CA PHE A 83 -24.22 14.62 -24.29
C PHE A 83 -25.41 15.55 -24.05
N GLY A 84 -25.71 15.88 -22.79
CA GLY A 84 -26.77 16.84 -22.46
C GLY A 84 -26.54 18.22 -23.08
N PHE A 85 -25.31 18.74 -22.97
CA PHE A 85 -24.91 19.99 -23.63
C PHE A 85 -25.00 19.89 -25.15
N LEU A 86 -24.60 18.75 -25.73
CA LEU A 86 -24.67 18.51 -27.17
C LEU A 86 -26.12 18.50 -27.66
N PHE A 87 -27.01 17.78 -26.97
CA PHE A 87 -28.45 17.78 -27.26
C PHE A 87 -29.07 19.16 -27.13
N MET A 88 -28.75 19.88 -26.05
CA MET A 88 -29.20 21.26 -25.86
C MET A 88 -28.75 22.15 -27.02
N TYR A 89 -27.47 22.10 -27.39
CA TYR A 89 -26.93 22.84 -28.52
C TYR A 89 -27.64 22.47 -29.83
N ALA A 90 -27.85 21.18 -30.10
CA ALA A 90 -28.53 20.73 -31.31
C ALA A 90 -29.98 21.23 -31.40
N ILE A 91 -30.70 21.32 -30.28
CA ILE A 91 -32.06 21.87 -30.23
C ILE A 91 -32.06 23.38 -30.42
N PHE A 92 -31.13 24.11 -29.78
CA PHE A 92 -31.05 25.57 -29.88
C PHE A 92 -30.42 26.09 -31.17
N ALA A 93 -29.61 25.28 -31.85
CA ALA A 93 -28.98 25.60 -33.12
C ALA A 93 -29.82 25.19 -34.34
N LEU A 94 -30.95 24.50 -34.11
CA LEU A 94 -31.95 24.18 -35.12
C LEU A 94 -33.03 25.26 -35.16
#